data_AF-A0A941YMM0-F1
#
_entry.id   AF-A0A941YMM0-F1
#
_cell.length_a   1.000
_cell.length_b   1.000
_cell.length_c   1.000
_cell.angle_alpha   90.00
_cell.angle_beta   90.00
_cell.angle_gamma   90.00
#
_symmetry.space_group_name_H-M   'P 1'
#
loop_
_entity.id
_entity.type
_entity.pdbx_description
1 polymer ?
#
loop_
_entity_poly.entity_id
_entity_poly.type
_entity_poly.pdbx_seq_one_letter_code
_entity_poly.pdbx_strand_id
1 'polypeptide(L)' 'MNQYVNLTAAAFTIALLSGCSPQTPQETKGREVPVVSDENCRPENIKQIQDEKVRQTFADTCARRGGFKASSGKNY' A
#
# COMPACT_ATOMS: atom_id res chain seq x y z
N MET A 1 40.82 27.35 -6.51
CA MET A 1 40.15 26.53 -7.55
C MET A 1 39.34 25.45 -6.85
N ASN A 2 38.06 25.71 -6.54
CA ASN A 2 37.18 24.74 -5.86
C ASN A 2 35.87 24.60 -6.64
N GLN A 3 35.99 24.15 -7.90
CA GLN A 3 34.88 24.07 -8.85
C GLN A 3 34.32 22.64 -9.00
N TYR A 4 34.83 21.67 -8.22
CA TYR A 4 34.47 20.26 -8.33
C TYR A 4 33.41 19.78 -7.33
N VAL A 5 32.99 20.62 -6.37
CA VAL A 5 32.03 20.22 -5.32
C VAL A 5 30.57 20.34 -5.79
N ASN A 6 30.32 20.98 -6.93
CA ASN A 6 28.96 21.25 -7.41
C ASN A 6 28.45 20.26 -8.48
N LEU A 7 29.17 19.17 -8.78
CA LEU A 7 28.82 18.25 -9.88
C LEU A 7 28.66 16.79 -9.46
N THR A 8 28.25 16.52 -8.22
CA THR A 8 28.05 15.15 -7.71
C THR A 8 26.74 14.99 -6.92
N ALA A 9 25.66 15.64 -7.36
CA ALA A 9 24.37 15.61 -6.65
C ALA A 9 23.15 15.24 -7.52
N ALA A 10 23.33 14.49 -8.62
CA ALA A 10 22.21 14.16 -9.51
C ALA A 10 22.10 12.69 -9.95
N ALA A 11 22.72 11.74 -9.25
CA ALA A 11 22.70 10.32 -9.63
C ALA A 11 21.99 9.37 -8.63
N PHE A 12 21.33 9.89 -7.59
CA PHE A 12 20.73 9.05 -6.52
C PHE A 12 19.19 9.00 -6.50
N THR A 13 18.49 9.45 -7.55
CA THR A 13 17.02 9.52 -7.54
C THR A 13 16.31 8.32 -8.16
N ILE A 14 17.00 7.47 -8.93
CA ILE A 14 16.34 6.36 -9.66
C ILE A 14 16.13 5.12 -8.76
N ALA A 15 16.90 4.95 -7.69
CA ALA A 15 16.77 3.80 -6.78
C ALA A 15 15.54 3.85 -5.87
N LEU A 16 14.87 5.01 -5.75
CA LEU A 16 13.66 5.19 -4.92
C LEU A 16 12.37 4.78 -5.63
N LEU A 17 12.41 4.46 -6.94
CA LEU A 17 11.25 4.07 -7.74
C LEU A 17 10.99 2.56 -7.76
N SER A 18 11.84 1.74 -7.14
CA SER A 18 11.62 0.29 -7.02
C SER A 18 10.43 -0.08 -6.11
N GLY A 19 9.82 0.90 -5.42
CA GLY A 19 8.62 0.73 -4.60
C GLY A 19 7.30 0.78 -5.37
N CYS A 20 7.29 1.12 -6.67
CA CYS A 20 6.07 1.17 -7.49
C CYS A 20 6.19 0.23 -8.68
N SER A 21 6.47 -1.05 -8.41
CA SER A 21 6.34 -2.07 -9.46
C SER A 21 4.85 -2.33 -9.69
N PRO A 22 4.29 -2.06 -10.88
CA PRO A 22 2.93 -2.44 -11.18
C PRO A 22 2.85 -3.96 -11.05
N GLN A 23 2.10 -4.44 -10.06
CA GLN A 23 1.81 -5.86 -9.90
C GLN A 23 1.30 -6.37 -11.24
N THR A 24 2.06 -7.28 -11.86
CA THR A 24 1.66 -7.89 -13.12
C THR A 24 0.35 -8.66 -12.86
N PRO A 25 -0.71 -8.48 -13.69
CA PRO A 25 -2.02 -9.09 -13.47
C PRO A 25 -2.09 -10.63 -13.55
N GLN A 26 -0.95 -11.33 -13.57
CA GLN A 26 -0.89 -12.75 -13.91
C GLN A 26 -1.01 -13.71 -12.71
N GLU A 27 -1.18 -13.22 -11.48
CA GLU A 27 -1.22 -14.10 -10.29
C GLU A 27 -2.58 -14.16 -9.59
N THR A 28 -3.68 -14.08 -10.35
CA THR A 28 -5.05 -14.30 -9.83
C THR A 28 -5.72 -15.48 -10.52
N LYS A 29 -5.00 -16.60 -10.62
CA LYS A 29 -5.60 -17.90 -10.94
C LYS A 29 -5.54 -18.76 -9.68
N GLY A 30 -6.59 -18.68 -8.85
CA GLY A 30 -6.96 -19.81 -7.98
C GLY A 30 -6.89 -19.64 -6.46
N ARG A 31 -6.96 -18.44 -5.88
CA ARG A 31 -7.21 -18.29 -4.43
C ARG A 31 -8.45 -17.41 -4.25
N GLU A 32 -9.51 -17.97 -3.70
CA GLU A 32 -10.74 -17.24 -3.37
C GLU A 32 -10.40 -16.11 -2.40
N VAL A 33 -10.29 -14.89 -2.92
CA VAL A 33 -10.17 -13.69 -2.11
C VAL A 33 -11.52 -13.49 -1.43
N PRO A 34 -11.58 -13.33 -0.09
CA PRO A 34 -12.84 -13.12 0.62
C PRO A 34 -13.58 -11.89 0.08
N VAL A 35 -14.90 -11.88 0.19
CA VAL A 35 -15.68 -10.68 -0.12
C VAL A 35 -15.41 -9.61 0.94
N VAL A 36 -15.21 -8.36 0.53
CA VAL A 36 -14.98 -7.24 1.45
C VAL A 36 -16.29 -6.90 2.18
N SER A 37 -16.37 -7.20 3.47
CA SER A 37 -17.51 -6.90 4.36
C SER A 37 -17.04 -6.44 5.74
N ASP A 38 -17.92 -5.91 6.60
CA ASP A 38 -17.51 -5.45 7.94
C ASP A 38 -17.00 -6.60 8.80
N GLU A 39 -17.60 -7.77 8.61
CA GLU A 39 -17.22 -9.03 9.23
C GLU A 39 -15.85 -9.47 8.74
N ASN A 40 -15.63 -9.51 7.42
CA ASN A 40 -14.36 -9.98 6.86
C ASN A 40 -13.21 -9.00 7.06
N CYS A 41 -13.49 -7.70 7.21
CA CYS A 41 -12.48 -6.68 7.51
C CYS A 41 -12.04 -6.66 8.98
N ARG A 42 -12.54 -7.57 9.82
CA ARG A 42 -12.05 -7.75 11.19
C ARG A 42 -10.62 -8.31 11.19
N PRO A 43 -9.71 -7.81 12.05
CA PRO A 43 -8.33 -8.29 12.13
C PRO A 43 -8.23 -9.80 12.32
N GLU A 44 -9.17 -10.41 13.05
CA GLU A 44 -9.21 -11.84 13.33
C GLU A 44 -9.47 -12.68 12.06
N ASN A 45 -10.24 -12.13 11.11
CA ASN A 45 -10.58 -12.80 9.85
C ASN A 45 -9.50 -12.56 8.79
N ILE A 46 -8.93 -11.36 8.73
CA ILE A 46 -7.81 -11.04 7.83
C ILE A 46 -6.60 -11.94 8.13
N LYS A 47 -6.31 -12.22 9.41
CA LYS A 47 -5.20 -13.10 9.82
C LYS A 47 -5.34 -14.54 9.34
N GLN A 48 -6.57 -15.00 9.06
CA GLN A 48 -6.83 -16.36 8.57
C GLN A 48 -6.47 -16.52 7.08
N ILE A 49 -6.21 -15.43 6.37
CA ILE A 49 -5.73 -15.47 4.99
C ILE A 49 -4.28 -15.96 4.99
N GLN A 50 -4.09 -17.19 4.48
CA GLN A 50 -2.80 -17.88 4.48
C GLN A 50 -1.78 -17.23 3.53
N ASP A 51 -2.25 -16.82 2.36
CA ASP A 51 -1.43 -16.11 1.38
C ASP A 51 -1.15 -14.69 1.85
N GLU A 52 0.12 -14.37 2.07
CA GLU A 52 0.56 -13.05 2.51
C GLU A 52 0.20 -11.93 1.53
N LYS A 53 0.38 -12.16 0.22
CA LYS A 53 0.09 -11.17 -0.83
C LYS A 53 -1.42 -10.88 -0.89
N VAL A 54 -2.24 -11.93 -0.81
CA VAL A 54 -3.71 -11.80 -0.75
C VAL A 54 -4.12 -11.11 0.56
N ARG A 55 -3.52 -11.48 1.69
CA ARG A 55 -3.82 -10.89 3.00
C ARG A 55 -3.53 -9.40 3.01
N GLN A 56 -2.39 -8.99 2.45
CA GLN A 56 -1.97 -7.60 2.38
C GLN A 56 -2.89 -6.80 1.46
N THR A 57 -3.17 -7.33 0.25
CA THR A 57 -4.10 -6.69 -0.69
C THR A 57 -5.51 -6.54 -0.12
N PHE A 58 -5.99 -7.57 0.58
CA PHE A 58 -7.30 -7.56 1.23
C PHE A 58 -7.36 -6.57 2.40
N ALA A 59 -6.33 -6.55 3.25
CA ALA A 59 -6.20 -5.58 4.35
C ALA A 59 -6.18 -4.13 3.83
N ASP A 60 -5.43 -3.87 2.76
CA ASP A 60 -5.37 -2.56 2.11
C ASP A 60 -6.74 -2.12 1.59
N THR A 61 -7.48 -3.06 1.00
CA THR A 61 -8.84 -2.79 0.51
C THR A 61 -9.79 -2.47 1.68
N CYS A 62 -9.72 -3.22 2.78
CA CYS A 62 -10.50 -2.95 3.98
C CYS A 62 -10.19 -1.58 4.60
N ALA A 63 -8.91 -1.18 4.67
CA ALA A 63 -8.50 0.11 5.21
C ALA A 63 -9.06 1.30 4.40
N ARG A 64 -9.16 1.14 3.07
CA ARG A 64 -9.67 2.16 2.14
C ARG A 64 -11.19 2.20 2.05
N ARG A 65 -11.90 1.22 2.62
CA ARG A 65 -13.37 1.13 2.58
C ARG A 65 -14.05 2.26 3.37
N GLY A 66 -13.34 2.82 4.36
CA GLY A 66 -13.83 3.95 5.15
C GLY A 66 -13.98 5.21 4.27
N GLY A 67 -15.13 5.87 4.39
CA GLY A 67 -15.31 7.20 3.80
C GLY A 67 -14.49 8.25 4.53
N PHE A 68 -14.19 9.36 3.85
CA PHE A 68 -13.54 10.51 4.48
C PHE A 68 -14.40 11.03 5.64
N LYS A 69 -13.83 11.00 6.85
CA LYS A 69 -14.41 11.59 8.07
C LYS A 69 -13.58 12.83 8.41
N ALA A 70 -14.11 14.01 8.13
CA ALA A 70 -13.47 15.26 8.54
C ALA A 70 -13.36 15.28 10.08
N SER A 71 -12.20 15.68 10.60
CA SER A 71 -12.08 15.97 12.02
C SER A 71 -13.00 17.15 12.37
N SER A 72 -13.62 17.13 13.55
CA SER A 72 -14.30 18.31 14.08
C SER A 72 -13.33 19.49 14.09
N GLY A 73 -13.61 20.49 13.26
CA GLY A 73 -12.76 21.68 13.10
C GLY A 73 -12.49 22.33 14.45
N LYS A 74 -11.24 22.73 14.68
CA LYS A 74 -10.85 23.44 15.89
C LYS A 74 -11.35 24.88 15.77
N ASN A 75 -12.42 25.23 16.50
CA ASN A 75 -12.80 26.63 16.66
C ASN A 75 -11.80 27.27 17.64
N TYR A 76 -11.04 28.26 17.17
CA TYR A 76 -10.18 29.11 18.01
C TYR A 76 -10.99 30.29 18.55
#